data_AF-A0A6N2I3B4-F1
#
_entry.id   AF-A0A6N2I3B4-F1
#
_cell.length_a   1.000
_cell.length_b   1.000
_cell.length_c   1.000
_cell.angle_alpha   90.00
_cell.angle_beta   90.00
_cell.angle_gamma   90.00
#
_symmetry.space_group_name_H-M   'P 1'
#
loop_
_entity.id
_entity.type
_entity.pdbx_description
1 polymer ?
#
loop_
_entity_poly.entity_id
_entity_poly.type
_entity_poly.pdbx_seq_one_letter_code
_entity_poly.pdbx_strand_id
1 'polypeptide(L)'
;MNVEPSRSVLRRLRTIDWSDEDAAWRHENSRALLMREYLRRAALWADHCGAERSWPFFDLAEHVDAAARIPDGIAAELDEVLRGVGPSSVRTTCRAAVRWAVLRTGSPAGPLPDLPDPYEPLLALYERGGGFFVEEFIDLGGAMVRFGTVESNLAARPFLTLAPATLDALDAEGEITYYAKIDGNRPRSSPRGVVRRRVDEGRTYDEAFTRDLRWEPTEYLRLYALGHNDIDHVEITETEAAAFIESLSAGPPVPGPWNGTR
;
A
#
# COMPACT_ATOMS: atom_id res chain seq x y z
N MET A 1 2.54 -2.52 30.50
CA MET A 1 2.62 -2.29 29.04
C MET A 1 1.71 -3.28 28.34
N ASN A 2 0.80 -2.79 27.50
CA ASN A 2 0.00 -3.66 26.65
C ASN A 2 0.88 -4.12 25.48
N VAL A 3 1.29 -5.39 25.50
CA VAL A 3 2.21 -5.97 24.50
C VAL A 3 1.48 -6.58 23.30
N GLU A 4 0.14 -6.63 23.32
CA GLU A 4 -0.64 -7.34 22.30
C GLU A 4 -0.42 -6.79 20.88
N PRO A 5 -0.33 -5.47 20.64
CA PRO A 5 -0.07 -4.96 19.30
C PRO A 5 1.31 -5.37 18.75
N SER A 6 2.35 -5.34 19.58
CA SER A 6 3.69 -5.82 19.18
C SER A 6 3.72 -7.33 18.92
N ARG A 7 2.96 -8.13 19.68
CA ARG A 7 2.77 -9.56 19.40
C ARG A 7 2.00 -9.79 18.10
N SER A 8 1.04 -8.93 17.79
CA SER A 8 0.28 -8.99 16.54
C SER A 8 1.18 -8.77 15.32
N VAL A 9 2.02 -7.73 15.34
CA VAL A 9 3.00 -7.48 14.27
C VAL A 9 3.99 -8.65 14.15
N LEU A 10 4.54 -9.15 15.26
CA LEU A 10 5.42 -10.32 15.24
C LEU A 10 4.74 -11.56 14.63
N ARG A 11 3.45 -11.77 14.91
CA ARG A 11 2.66 -12.89 14.36
C ARG A 11 2.52 -12.76 12.84
N ARG A 12 2.27 -11.55 12.32
CA ARG A 12 2.25 -11.27 10.88
C ARG A 12 3.61 -11.58 10.25
N LEU A 13 4.71 -11.10 10.84
CA LEU A 13 6.06 -11.35 10.31
C LEU A 13 6.43 -12.84 10.26
N ARG A 14 5.89 -13.65 11.17
CA ARG A 14 6.07 -15.11 11.21
C ARG A 14 5.38 -15.87 10.09
N THR A 15 4.27 -15.34 9.58
CA THR A 15 3.49 -16.03 8.53
C THR A 15 4.03 -15.76 7.13
N ILE A 16 5.04 -14.90 7.01
CA ILE A 16 5.61 -14.50 5.73
C ILE A 16 6.57 -15.57 5.26
N ASP A 17 6.34 -16.06 4.05
CA ASP A 17 7.34 -16.81 3.31
C ASP A 17 8.31 -15.81 2.66
N TRP A 18 9.48 -15.64 3.28
CA TRP A 18 10.51 -14.72 2.81
C TRP A 18 11.25 -15.21 1.56
N SER A 19 10.97 -16.44 1.11
CA SER A 19 11.60 -17.06 -0.06
C SER A 19 10.66 -17.24 -1.26
N ASP A 20 9.39 -16.83 -1.14
CA ASP A 20 8.40 -16.95 -2.23
C ASP A 20 8.55 -15.81 -3.25
N GLU A 21 9.52 -15.95 -4.15
CA GLU A 21 9.77 -15.02 -5.25
C GLU A 21 8.57 -14.96 -6.22
N ASP A 22 7.88 -16.08 -6.46
CA ASP A 22 6.71 -16.13 -7.33
C ASP A 22 5.56 -15.27 -6.78
N ALA A 23 5.35 -15.25 -5.46
CA ALA A 23 4.40 -14.34 -4.83
C ALA A 23 4.80 -12.87 -4.98
N ALA A 24 6.09 -12.54 -5.05
CA ALA A 24 6.54 -11.17 -5.30
C ALA A 24 6.14 -10.72 -6.71
N TRP A 25 6.39 -11.57 -7.71
CA TRP A 25 6.01 -11.32 -9.11
C TRP A 25 4.50 -11.20 -9.30
N ARG A 26 3.72 -12.13 -8.72
CA ARG A 26 2.25 -12.08 -8.82
C ARG A 26 1.64 -10.81 -8.22
N HIS A 27 2.32 -10.16 -7.29
CA HIS A 27 1.83 -8.98 -6.60
C HIS A 27 2.60 -7.70 -6.95
N GLU A 28 3.26 -7.66 -8.11
CA GLU A 28 4.16 -6.58 -8.52
C GLU A 28 3.54 -5.18 -8.36
N ASN A 29 2.32 -4.97 -8.88
CA ASN A 29 1.68 -3.65 -8.90
C ASN A 29 1.32 -3.17 -7.50
N SER A 30 0.68 -4.04 -6.71
CA SER A 30 0.31 -3.70 -5.34
C SER A 30 1.54 -3.49 -4.46
N ARG A 31 2.61 -4.29 -4.62
CA ARG A 31 3.89 -4.09 -3.91
C ARG A 31 4.52 -2.74 -4.25
N ALA A 32 4.51 -2.32 -5.52
CA ALA A 32 5.03 -1.01 -5.92
C ALA A 32 4.24 0.14 -5.26
N LEU A 33 2.90 0.04 -5.23
CA LEU A 33 2.05 1.03 -4.58
C LEU A 33 2.25 1.09 -3.06
N LEU A 34 2.39 -0.07 -2.42
CA LEU A 34 2.66 -0.19 -0.98
C LEU A 34 4.02 0.41 -0.60
N MET A 35 5.06 0.17 -1.42
CA MET A 35 6.38 0.79 -1.22
C MET A 35 6.30 2.32 -1.37
N ARG A 36 5.64 2.83 -2.41
CA ARG A 36 5.46 4.28 -2.60
C ARG A 36 4.69 4.91 -1.42
N GLU A 37 3.67 4.22 -0.92
CA GLU A 37 2.91 4.68 0.26
C GLU A 37 3.74 4.62 1.54
N TYR A 38 4.59 3.61 1.73
CA TYR A 38 5.56 3.58 2.82
C TYR A 38 6.49 4.79 2.76
N LEU A 39 7.12 5.04 1.60
CA LEU A 39 8.05 6.15 1.41
C LEU A 39 7.39 7.50 1.74
N ARG A 40 6.13 7.68 1.30
CA ARG A 40 5.29 8.84 1.62
C ARG A 40 5.03 8.99 3.12
N ARG A 41 4.58 7.93 3.79
CA ARG A 41 4.29 7.99 5.24
C ARG A 41 5.55 8.16 6.08
N ALA A 42 6.64 7.48 5.70
CA ALA A 42 7.94 7.66 6.34
C ALA A 42 8.47 9.09 6.16
N ALA A 43 8.20 9.74 5.03
CA ALA A 43 8.58 11.14 4.80
C ALA A 43 7.80 12.10 5.72
N LEU A 44 6.48 11.90 5.88
CA LEU A 44 5.67 12.68 6.84
C LEU A 44 6.23 12.60 8.25
N TRP A 45 6.62 11.40 8.68
CA TRP A 45 7.19 11.19 10.01
C TRP A 45 8.62 11.72 10.13
N ALA A 46 9.43 11.59 9.09
CA ALA A 46 10.79 12.13 9.07
C ALA A 46 10.78 13.67 9.18
N ASP A 47 9.89 14.34 8.44
CA ASP A 47 9.69 15.80 8.52
C ASP A 47 9.19 16.22 9.91
N HIS A 48 8.20 15.52 10.46
CA HIS A 48 7.66 15.82 11.79
C HIS A 48 8.71 15.69 12.90
N CYS A 49 9.59 14.69 12.82
CA CYS A 49 10.60 14.41 13.84
C CYS A 49 11.97 15.06 13.56
N GLY A 50 12.15 15.78 12.45
CA GLY A 50 13.46 16.28 12.01
C GLY A 50 14.49 15.17 11.75
N ALA A 51 14.02 14.04 11.20
CA ALA A 51 14.78 12.82 10.95
C ALA A 51 14.98 12.55 9.44
N GLU A 52 14.97 13.58 8.61
CA GLU A 52 15.04 13.49 7.14
C GLU A 52 16.32 12.81 6.66
N ARG A 53 17.41 12.92 7.42
CA ARG A 53 18.69 12.25 7.12
C ARG A 53 18.66 10.73 7.34
N SER A 54 17.72 10.24 8.14
CA SER A 54 17.54 8.81 8.42
C SER A 54 16.56 8.15 7.44
N TRP A 55 15.81 8.94 6.67
CA TRP A 55 14.83 8.46 5.70
C TRP A 55 15.51 7.65 4.57
N PRO A 56 14.88 6.59 4.03
CA PRO A 56 13.53 6.09 4.32
C PRO A 56 13.47 4.96 5.36
N PHE A 57 14.50 4.12 5.44
CA PHE A 57 14.46 2.86 6.18
C PHE A 57 15.09 2.98 7.57
N PHE A 58 14.34 3.55 8.51
CA PHE A 58 14.83 3.81 9.88
C PHE A 58 13.84 3.39 10.96
N ASP A 59 14.35 3.34 12.19
CA ASP A 59 13.55 3.12 13.39
C ASP A 59 12.94 4.45 13.88
N LEU A 60 11.73 4.73 13.41
CA LEU A 60 11.01 5.94 13.77
C LEU A 60 10.75 6.04 15.28
N ALA A 61 10.53 4.90 15.94
CA ALA A 61 10.26 4.90 17.37
C ALA A 61 11.43 5.46 18.17
N GLU A 62 12.66 5.33 17.69
CA GLU A 62 13.85 5.95 18.30
C GLU A 62 13.80 7.48 18.28
N HIS A 63 13.26 8.07 17.21
CA HIS A 63 13.15 9.52 17.04
C HIS A 63 11.95 10.12 17.78
N VAL A 64 10.88 9.34 17.97
CA VAL A 64 9.69 9.78 18.71
C VAL A 64 9.87 9.60 20.21
N ASP A 65 10.36 8.43 20.64
CA ASP A 65 10.58 8.10 22.03
C ASP A 65 11.67 7.03 22.17
N ALA A 66 12.92 7.49 22.35
CA ALA A 66 14.07 6.62 22.52
C ALA A 66 13.95 5.63 23.69
N ALA A 67 13.08 5.91 24.68
CA ALA A 67 12.84 5.01 25.80
C ALA A 67 11.91 3.84 25.45
N ALA A 68 11.16 3.90 24.35
CA ALA A 68 10.36 2.79 23.87
C ALA A 68 11.28 1.61 23.53
N ARG A 69 11.05 0.43 24.12
CA ARG A 69 11.82 -0.78 23.84
C ARG A 69 10.90 -1.96 23.57
N ILE A 70 11.34 -2.83 22.66
CA ILE A 70 10.69 -4.13 22.45
C ILE A 70 10.96 -4.99 23.70
N PRO A 71 9.93 -5.60 24.33
CA PRO A 71 10.13 -6.52 25.44
C PRO A 71 11.05 -7.69 25.05
N ASP A 72 11.98 -8.08 25.92
CA ASP A 72 13.05 -9.05 25.64
C ASP A 72 12.55 -10.36 25.00
N GLY A 73 11.42 -10.90 25.48
CA GLY A 73 10.82 -12.12 24.91
C GLY A 73 10.38 -11.93 23.46
N ILE A 74 9.78 -10.78 23.13
CA ILE A 74 9.36 -10.45 21.76
C ILE A 74 10.59 -10.16 20.89
N ALA A 75 11.62 -9.50 21.45
CA ALA A 75 12.85 -9.20 20.74
C ALA A 75 13.59 -10.48 20.34
N ALA A 76 13.78 -11.43 21.26
CA ALA A 76 14.39 -12.72 20.96
C ALA A 76 13.58 -13.52 19.94
N GLU A 77 12.25 -13.55 20.09
CA GLU A 77 11.36 -14.17 19.12
C GLU A 77 11.47 -13.54 17.71
N LEU A 78 11.62 -12.21 17.64
CA LEU A 78 11.80 -11.49 16.38
C LEU A 78 13.18 -11.76 15.75
N ASP A 79 14.23 -11.88 16.56
CA ASP A 79 15.59 -12.23 16.09
C ASP A 79 15.60 -13.58 15.37
N GLU A 80 14.87 -14.56 15.91
CA GLU A 80 14.72 -15.87 15.27
C GLU A 80 13.98 -15.76 13.93
N VAL A 81 12.88 -14.99 13.88
CA VAL A 81 12.09 -14.79 12.65
C VAL A 81 12.90 -14.12 11.55
N LEU A 82 13.73 -13.14 11.92
CA LEU A 82 14.54 -12.38 10.97
C LEU A 82 15.89 -13.04 10.65
N ARG A 83 16.15 -14.24 11.20
CA ARG A 83 17.38 -14.98 10.91
C ARG A 83 17.39 -15.36 9.43
N GLY A 84 18.39 -14.88 8.70
CA GLY A 84 18.54 -15.15 7.27
C GLY A 84 17.69 -14.26 6.36
N VAL A 85 16.79 -13.43 6.91
CA VAL A 85 16.04 -12.43 6.13
C VAL A 85 16.99 -11.31 5.75
N GLY A 86 17.26 -11.15 4.46
CA GLY A 86 18.00 -10.02 3.90
C GLY A 86 17.10 -9.10 3.10
N PRO A 87 17.57 -7.89 2.75
CA PRO A 87 18.77 -7.19 3.25
C PRO A 87 18.60 -6.59 4.67
N SER A 88 19.60 -5.86 5.16
CA SER A 88 19.58 -5.23 6.49
C SER A 88 18.44 -4.22 6.66
N SER A 89 18.07 -3.48 5.61
CA SER A 89 16.94 -2.54 5.62
C SER A 89 15.63 -3.22 5.99
N VAL A 90 15.33 -4.40 5.41
CA VAL A 90 14.14 -5.21 5.76
C VAL A 90 14.15 -5.59 7.23
N ARG A 91 15.30 -6.03 7.77
CA ARG A 91 15.40 -6.34 9.21
C ARG A 91 15.19 -5.10 10.07
N THR A 92 15.75 -3.95 9.67
CA THR A 92 15.59 -2.67 10.37
C THR A 92 14.12 -2.27 10.44
N THR A 93 13.41 -2.28 9.32
CA THR A 93 12.00 -1.88 9.26
C THR A 93 11.07 -2.88 9.95
N CYS A 94 11.35 -4.19 9.91
CA CYS A 94 10.62 -5.18 10.69
C CYS A 94 10.76 -4.93 12.21
N ARG A 95 11.97 -4.63 12.69
CA ARG A 95 12.21 -4.26 14.10
C ARG A 95 11.52 -2.97 14.46
N ALA A 96 11.65 -1.96 13.60
CA ALA A 96 11.01 -0.68 13.79
C ALA A 96 9.48 -0.81 13.85
N ALA A 97 8.86 -1.62 13.01
CA ALA A 97 7.42 -1.88 13.05
C ALA A 97 6.96 -2.51 14.38
N VAL A 98 7.71 -3.48 14.91
CA VAL A 98 7.42 -4.10 16.21
C VAL A 98 7.60 -3.08 17.35
N ARG A 99 8.67 -2.29 17.33
CA ARG A 99 8.93 -1.22 18.32
C ARG A 99 7.87 -0.13 18.26
N TRP A 100 7.46 0.26 17.07
CA TRP A 100 6.39 1.21 16.82
C TRP A 100 5.06 0.77 17.42
N ALA A 101 4.73 -0.51 17.28
CA ALA A 101 3.54 -1.09 17.90
C ALA A 101 3.58 -1.06 19.43
N VAL A 102 4.77 -1.14 20.06
CA VAL A 102 4.93 -0.90 21.51
C VAL A 102 4.72 0.58 21.84
N LEU A 103 5.36 1.47 21.09
CA LEU A 103 5.29 2.91 21.33
C LEU A 103 3.85 3.43 21.28
N ARG A 104 3.06 2.95 20.30
CA ARG A 104 1.64 3.30 20.15
C ARG A 104 0.74 2.93 21.34
N THR A 105 1.13 1.99 22.21
CA THR A 105 0.28 1.54 23.33
C THR A 105 0.54 2.25 24.65
N GLY A 106 1.57 3.09 24.73
CA GLY A 106 1.88 3.74 26.00
C GLY A 106 3.13 4.59 25.99
N SER A 107 3.40 5.35 24.91
CA SER A 107 4.52 6.30 24.91
C SER A 107 4.36 7.31 26.06
N PRO A 108 5.35 7.39 26.97
CA PRO A 108 5.40 8.45 27.98
C PRO A 108 5.64 9.85 27.40
N ALA A 109 6.05 9.97 26.13
CA ALA A 109 6.30 11.25 25.46
C ALA A 109 5.02 12.06 25.18
N GLY A 110 3.84 11.48 25.40
CA GLY A 110 2.54 12.13 25.20
C GLY A 110 1.78 11.54 24.00
N PRO A 111 0.64 12.15 23.63
CA PRO A 111 -0.14 11.71 22.48
C PRO A 111 0.67 11.90 21.18
N LEU A 112 0.61 10.88 20.32
CA LEU A 112 1.22 10.96 18.99
C LEU A 112 0.48 11.97 18.10
N PRO A 113 1.16 12.61 17.15
CA PRO A 113 0.50 13.42 16.14
C PRO A 113 -0.48 12.56 15.32
N ASP A 114 -1.48 13.21 14.73
CA ASP A 114 -2.43 12.57 13.81
C ASP A 114 -1.79 12.35 12.43
N LEU A 115 -0.80 11.44 12.41
CA LEU A 115 -0.11 10.99 11.21
C LEU A 115 -0.41 9.50 10.96
N PRO A 116 -0.46 9.07 9.68
CA PRO A 116 -0.79 7.70 9.35
C PRO A 116 0.29 6.73 9.85
N ASP A 117 -0.10 5.49 10.14
CA ASP A 117 0.87 4.46 10.56
C ASP A 117 1.92 4.25 9.45
N PRO A 118 3.22 4.45 9.74
CA PRO A 118 4.26 4.40 8.73
C PRO A 118 4.57 2.98 8.29
N TYR A 119 4.39 1.96 9.13
CA TYR A 119 4.87 0.61 8.84
C TYR A 119 3.79 -0.31 8.26
N GLU A 120 2.51 0.02 8.40
CA GLU A 120 1.42 -0.79 7.83
C GLU A 120 1.57 -1.08 6.32
N PRO A 121 1.95 -0.12 5.44
CA PRO A 121 2.18 -0.43 4.03
C PRO A 121 3.35 -1.42 3.82
N LEU A 122 4.42 -1.35 4.62
CA LEU A 122 5.52 -2.31 4.54
C LEU A 122 5.12 -3.70 5.00
N LEU A 123 4.35 -3.80 6.09
CA LEU A 123 3.87 -5.10 6.56
C LEU A 123 2.98 -5.76 5.50
N ALA A 124 2.08 -4.99 4.90
CA ALA A 124 1.26 -5.47 3.77
C ALA A 124 2.12 -5.85 2.55
N LEU A 125 3.20 -5.13 2.27
CA LEU A 125 4.14 -5.48 1.19
C LEU A 125 4.82 -6.82 1.49
N TYR A 126 5.32 -7.02 2.71
CA TYR A 126 6.00 -8.26 3.08
C TYR A 126 5.08 -9.47 3.04
N GLU A 127 3.80 -9.31 3.41
CA GLU A 127 2.77 -10.34 3.29
C GLU A 127 2.49 -10.76 1.84
N ARG A 128 2.94 -9.97 0.86
CA ARG A 128 2.74 -10.18 -0.57
C ARG A 128 4.05 -10.55 -1.27
N GLY A 129 4.76 -11.56 -0.77
CA GLY A 129 6.00 -12.04 -1.41
C GLY A 129 7.28 -11.46 -0.84
N GLY A 130 7.32 -11.20 0.48
CA GLY A 130 8.56 -10.95 1.20
C GLY A 130 9.17 -9.56 0.98
N GLY A 131 10.50 -9.48 1.17
CA GLY A 131 11.26 -8.23 1.31
C GLY A 131 11.50 -7.45 0.03
N PHE A 132 12.53 -6.60 0.07
CA PHE A 132 12.99 -5.78 -1.06
C PHE A 132 14.51 -5.60 -0.98
N PHE A 133 15.15 -5.32 -2.09
CA PHE A 133 16.58 -4.95 -2.13
C PHE A 133 16.76 -3.46 -2.38
N VAL A 134 17.89 -2.92 -1.93
CA VAL A 134 18.22 -1.50 -2.03
C VAL A 134 19.54 -1.37 -2.75
N GLU A 135 19.48 -0.82 -3.96
CA GLU A 135 20.65 -0.44 -4.76
C GLU A 135 20.46 1.00 -5.26
N GLU A 136 20.56 1.24 -6.58
CA GLU A 136 20.16 2.53 -7.18
C GLU A 136 18.64 2.74 -7.07
N PHE A 137 17.88 1.65 -7.15
CA PHE A 137 16.43 1.58 -6.98
C PHE A 137 16.08 0.65 -5.82
N ILE A 138 14.83 0.71 -5.38
CA ILE A 138 14.24 -0.27 -4.49
C ILE A 138 13.67 -1.38 -5.36
N ASP A 139 14.31 -2.54 -5.35
CA ASP A 139 13.90 -3.71 -6.12
C ASP A 139 12.93 -4.56 -5.28
N LEU A 140 11.74 -4.79 -5.84
CA LEU A 140 10.66 -5.54 -5.20
C LEU A 140 10.49 -6.96 -5.74
N GLY A 141 11.42 -7.47 -6.57
CA GLY A 141 11.31 -8.78 -7.20
C GLY A 141 10.30 -8.80 -8.35
N GLY A 142 10.26 -7.71 -9.12
CA GLY A 142 9.36 -7.53 -10.27
C GLY A 142 9.18 -6.07 -10.65
N ALA A 143 9.07 -5.20 -9.63
CA ALA A 143 8.99 -3.75 -9.80
C ALA A 143 10.23 -3.04 -9.24
N MET A 144 10.66 -2.00 -9.95
CA MET A 144 11.70 -1.06 -9.52
C MET A 144 11.08 0.26 -9.08
N VAL A 145 11.24 0.62 -7.81
CA VAL A 145 10.71 1.87 -7.25
C VAL A 145 11.85 2.86 -6.98
N ARG A 146 11.66 4.10 -7.42
CA ARG A 146 12.58 5.20 -7.09
C ARG A 146 12.35 5.66 -5.65
N PHE A 147 13.45 5.96 -4.95
CA PHE A 147 13.40 6.66 -3.67
C PHE A 147 12.69 8.00 -3.78
N GLY A 148 13.16 8.85 -4.70
CA GLY A 148 12.81 10.27 -4.68
C GLY A 148 13.51 11.01 -3.54
N THR A 149 13.00 12.18 -3.19
CA THR A 149 13.42 12.96 -2.02
C THR A 149 12.32 12.99 -0.96
N VAL A 150 12.64 13.45 0.24
CA VAL A 150 11.63 13.67 1.28
C VAL A 150 10.56 14.63 0.76
N GLU A 151 10.94 15.74 0.13
CA GLU A 151 10.03 16.74 -0.42
C GLU A 151 9.12 16.16 -1.51
N SER A 152 9.66 15.35 -2.43
CA SER A 152 8.84 14.72 -3.47
C SER A 152 7.82 13.73 -2.88
N ASN A 153 8.21 13.02 -1.82
CA ASN A 153 7.34 12.07 -1.14
C ASN A 153 6.28 12.81 -0.30
N LEU A 154 6.60 13.93 0.36
CA LEU A 154 5.60 14.76 1.04
C LEU A 154 4.53 15.28 0.07
N ALA A 155 4.92 15.61 -1.17
CA ALA A 155 4.00 16.07 -2.21
C ALA A 155 3.22 14.94 -2.92
N ALA A 156 3.56 13.68 -2.67
CA ALA A 156 2.94 12.54 -3.34
C ALA A 156 1.48 12.37 -2.90
N ARG A 157 0.62 11.98 -3.84
CA ARG A 157 -0.77 11.63 -3.53
C ARG A 157 -0.81 10.37 -2.67
N PRO A 158 -1.67 10.32 -1.64
CA PRO A 158 -1.78 9.15 -0.78
C PRO A 158 -2.40 7.97 -1.52
N PHE A 159 -1.87 6.78 -1.26
CA PHE A 159 -2.54 5.53 -1.59
C PHE A 159 -3.44 5.14 -0.42
N LEU A 160 -4.75 5.21 -0.65
CA LEU A 160 -5.74 5.32 0.43
C LEU A 160 -6.16 3.99 1.06
N THR A 161 -5.82 2.85 0.45
CA THR A 161 -6.30 1.54 0.93
C THR A 161 -5.17 0.54 1.07
N LEU A 162 -5.24 -0.23 2.15
CA LEU A 162 -4.41 -1.41 2.38
C LEU A 162 -5.29 -2.67 2.43
N ALA A 163 -6.54 -2.58 1.95
CA ALA A 163 -7.48 -3.68 1.97
C ALA A 163 -7.02 -4.80 1.02
N PRO A 164 -6.91 -6.06 1.47
CA PRO A 164 -6.43 -7.16 0.64
C PRO A 164 -7.17 -7.29 -0.69
N ALA A 165 -8.51 -7.21 -0.67
CA ALA A 165 -9.32 -7.32 -1.90
C ALA A 165 -9.01 -6.24 -2.94
N THR A 166 -8.71 -5.01 -2.50
CA THR A 166 -8.33 -3.93 -3.44
C THR A 166 -6.92 -4.14 -3.96
N LEU A 167 -5.98 -4.57 -3.13
CA LEU A 167 -4.61 -4.90 -3.55
C LEU A 167 -4.62 -6.05 -4.56
N ASP A 168 -5.39 -7.11 -4.29
CA ASP A 168 -5.54 -8.26 -5.18
C ASP A 168 -6.18 -7.86 -6.52
N ALA A 169 -7.10 -6.89 -6.52
CA ALA A 169 -7.67 -6.36 -7.75
C ALA A 169 -6.68 -5.52 -8.57
N LEU A 170 -5.62 -4.97 -7.98
CA LEU A 170 -4.63 -4.18 -8.72
C LEU A 170 -3.59 -5.08 -9.41
N ASP A 171 -3.43 -6.30 -8.94
CA ASP A 171 -2.47 -7.23 -9.50
C ASP A 171 -3.04 -7.96 -10.73
N ALA A 172 -2.19 -8.12 -11.73
CA ALA A 172 -2.35 -8.99 -12.87
C ALA A 172 -1.06 -9.00 -13.68
N GLU A 173 -0.90 -10.04 -14.50
CA GLU A 173 0.24 -10.17 -15.41
C GLU A 173 0.19 -9.13 -16.54
N GLY A 174 1.38 -8.69 -16.96
CA GLY A 174 1.59 -7.75 -18.06
C GLY A 174 1.47 -6.27 -17.69
N GLU A 175 1.80 -5.42 -18.66
CA GLU A 175 1.69 -3.96 -18.50
C GLU A 175 0.22 -3.55 -18.42
N ILE A 176 -0.15 -2.77 -17.39
CA ILE A 176 -1.53 -2.35 -17.16
C ILE A 176 -1.71 -0.86 -17.41
N THR A 177 -2.72 -0.50 -18.20
CA THR A 177 -3.21 0.88 -18.33
C THR A 177 -4.65 0.96 -17.83
N TYR A 178 -4.93 1.90 -16.93
CA TYR A 178 -6.26 2.10 -16.36
C TYR A 178 -7.00 3.27 -17.00
N TYR A 179 -8.30 3.13 -17.17
CA TYR A 179 -9.18 4.17 -17.68
C TYR A 179 -10.44 4.31 -16.83
N ALA A 180 -10.80 5.55 -16.54
CA ALA A 180 -12.08 5.90 -15.94
C ALA A 180 -13.12 6.14 -17.05
N LYS A 181 -14.26 5.45 -16.98
CA LYS A 181 -15.44 5.75 -17.80
C LYS A 181 -16.14 6.99 -17.26
N ILE A 182 -16.27 8.02 -18.07
CA ILE A 182 -16.83 9.32 -17.69
C ILE A 182 -17.98 9.75 -18.58
N ASP A 183 -18.87 10.56 -18.03
CA ASP A 183 -19.93 11.25 -18.75
C ASP A 183 -20.28 12.58 -18.04
N GLY A 184 -21.25 13.33 -18.57
CA GLY A 184 -21.63 14.63 -18.02
C GLY A 184 -22.06 14.61 -16.54
N ASN A 185 -22.44 13.44 -16.00
CA ASN A 185 -22.85 13.26 -14.60
C ASN A 185 -21.84 12.44 -13.78
N ARG A 186 -20.76 11.96 -14.39
CA ARG A 186 -19.74 11.07 -13.80
C ARG A 186 -18.33 11.53 -14.22
N PRO A 187 -17.74 12.53 -13.55
CA PRO A 187 -16.40 13.03 -13.88
C PRO A 187 -15.30 12.05 -13.43
N ARG A 188 -14.03 12.31 -13.81
CA ARG A 188 -12.85 11.51 -13.41
C ARG A 188 -12.76 11.24 -11.90
N SER A 189 -13.17 12.20 -11.07
CA SER A 189 -13.17 12.08 -9.60
C SER A 189 -14.26 11.15 -9.04
N SER A 190 -15.30 10.85 -9.82
CA SER A 190 -16.37 9.92 -9.46
C SER A 190 -16.89 9.25 -10.74
N PRO A 191 -16.06 8.37 -11.34
CA PRO A 191 -16.34 7.82 -12.65
C PRO A 191 -17.47 6.80 -12.58
N ARG A 192 -18.04 6.49 -13.74
CA ARG A 192 -19.12 5.49 -13.85
C ARG A 192 -18.63 4.06 -13.66
N GLY A 193 -17.36 3.83 -13.94
CA GLY A 193 -16.69 2.54 -13.86
C GLY A 193 -15.21 2.70 -14.23
N VAL A 194 -14.42 1.67 -13.94
CA VAL A 194 -13.03 1.59 -14.37
C VAL A 194 -12.87 0.40 -15.31
N VAL A 195 -12.09 0.60 -16.36
CA VAL A 195 -11.61 -0.45 -17.24
C VAL A 195 -10.09 -0.45 -17.21
N ARG A 196 -9.47 -1.61 -17.43
CA ARG A 196 -8.03 -1.73 -17.62
C ARG A 196 -7.74 -2.42 -18.93
N ARG A 197 -6.64 -2.04 -19.55
CA ARG A 197 -6.00 -2.76 -20.65
C ARG A 197 -4.74 -3.41 -20.10
N ARG A 198 -4.59 -4.71 -20.32
CA ARG A 198 -3.35 -5.44 -20.04
C ARG A 198 -2.67 -5.83 -21.33
N VAL A 199 -1.36 -5.65 -21.41
CA VAL A 199 -0.52 -6.15 -22.50
C VAL A 199 0.45 -7.16 -21.93
N ASP A 200 0.26 -8.42 -22.30
CA ASP A 200 1.02 -9.55 -21.80
C ASP A 200 1.39 -10.49 -22.95
N GLU A 201 2.68 -10.84 -23.07
CA GLU A 201 3.25 -11.61 -24.18
C GLU A 201 2.77 -11.15 -25.59
N GLY A 202 2.60 -9.83 -25.79
CA GLY A 202 2.12 -9.25 -27.04
C GLY A 202 0.61 -9.43 -27.31
N ARG A 203 -0.14 -9.98 -26.36
CA ARG A 203 -1.60 -10.08 -26.38
C ARG A 203 -2.21 -8.95 -25.55
N THR A 204 -3.34 -8.43 -26.02
CA THR A 204 -4.09 -7.37 -25.33
C THR A 204 -5.36 -7.93 -24.72
N TYR A 205 -5.59 -7.64 -23.44
CA TYR A 205 -6.78 -8.02 -22.70
C TYR A 205 -7.44 -6.77 -22.14
N ASP A 206 -8.67 -6.50 -22.56
CA ASP A 206 -9.47 -5.41 -22.03
C ASP A 206 -10.43 -5.97 -20.97
N GLU A 207 -10.42 -5.38 -19.78
CA GLU A 207 -11.21 -5.85 -18.63
C GLU A 207 -11.96 -4.67 -17.98
N ALA A 208 -13.18 -4.90 -17.51
CA ALA A 208 -13.96 -3.93 -16.73
C ALA A 208 -14.09 -4.42 -15.29
N PHE A 209 -13.93 -3.52 -14.32
CA PHE A 209 -14.20 -3.85 -12.92
C PHE A 209 -15.71 -3.75 -12.67
N THR A 210 -16.34 -4.88 -12.34
CA THR A 210 -17.79 -4.99 -12.26
C THR A 210 -18.30 -4.84 -10.83
N ARG A 211 -19.64 -4.82 -10.68
CA ARG A 211 -20.29 -4.78 -9.36
C ARG A 211 -20.07 -6.07 -8.55
N ASP A 212 -19.63 -7.14 -9.19
CA ASP A 212 -19.29 -8.40 -8.54
C ASP A 212 -17.87 -8.34 -7.93
N LEU A 213 -17.27 -7.15 -7.86
CA LEU A 213 -15.96 -6.86 -7.28
C LEU A 213 -14.82 -7.68 -7.92
N ARG A 214 -14.90 -7.86 -9.24
CA ARG A 214 -13.88 -8.56 -10.03
C ARG A 214 -13.73 -7.95 -11.41
N TRP A 215 -12.58 -8.21 -12.02
CA TRP A 215 -12.32 -7.90 -13.42
C TRP A 215 -12.99 -8.93 -14.33
N GLU A 216 -13.73 -8.45 -15.33
CA GLU A 216 -14.33 -9.30 -16.36
C GLU A 216 -13.92 -8.83 -17.75
N PRO A 217 -13.73 -9.75 -18.73
CA PRO A 217 -13.44 -9.37 -20.10
C PRO A 217 -14.46 -8.39 -20.66
N THR A 218 -13.98 -7.36 -21.38
CA THR A 218 -14.84 -6.36 -21.99
C THR A 218 -14.38 -6.01 -23.39
N GLU A 219 -15.32 -5.68 -24.27
CA GLU A 219 -15.00 -5.14 -25.59
C GLU A 219 -15.03 -3.61 -25.62
N TYR A 220 -15.20 -2.94 -24.47
CA TYR A 220 -15.46 -1.51 -24.41
C TYR A 220 -14.41 -0.66 -25.15
N LEU A 221 -13.12 -0.85 -24.86
CA LEU A 221 -12.06 -0.03 -25.48
C LEU A 221 -11.94 -0.32 -26.98
N ARG A 222 -12.14 -1.58 -27.40
CA ARG A 222 -12.21 -1.96 -28.82
C ARG A 222 -13.36 -1.27 -29.54
N LEU A 223 -14.57 -1.31 -28.98
CA LEU A 223 -15.76 -0.69 -29.57
C LEU A 223 -15.65 0.84 -29.58
N TYR A 224 -15.08 1.44 -28.54
CA TYR A 224 -14.81 2.87 -28.48
C TYR A 224 -13.90 3.32 -29.63
N ALA A 225 -12.82 2.57 -29.89
CA ALA A 225 -11.92 2.83 -31.03
C ALA A 225 -12.61 2.68 -32.40
N LEU A 226 -13.69 1.91 -32.48
CA LEU A 226 -14.54 1.76 -33.68
C LEU A 226 -15.63 2.84 -33.79
N GLY A 227 -15.66 3.81 -32.88
CA GLY A 227 -16.60 4.93 -32.89
C GLY A 227 -17.84 4.76 -32.01
N HIS A 228 -17.94 3.70 -31.21
CA HIS A 228 -19.01 3.54 -30.21
C HIS A 228 -18.66 4.30 -28.93
N ASN A 229 -18.79 5.63 -28.97
CA ASN A 229 -18.32 6.56 -27.93
C ASN A 229 -19.45 7.20 -27.10
N ASP A 230 -20.56 6.49 -26.90
CA ASP A 230 -21.69 6.94 -26.05
C ASP A 230 -21.28 7.25 -24.60
N ILE A 231 -20.18 6.63 -24.14
CA ILE A 231 -19.55 6.89 -22.84
C ILE A 231 -18.06 7.13 -23.11
N ASP A 232 -17.57 8.29 -22.66
CA ASP A 232 -16.18 8.66 -22.84
C ASP A 232 -15.28 8.00 -21.78
N HIS A 233 -13.97 8.01 -22.00
CA HIS A 233 -13.01 7.59 -20.99
C HIS A 233 -11.77 8.46 -20.97
N VAL A 234 -11.10 8.47 -19.82
CA VAL A 234 -9.80 9.11 -19.63
C VAL A 234 -8.85 8.14 -18.96
N GLU A 235 -7.59 8.17 -19.35
CA GLU A 235 -6.55 7.44 -18.64
C GLU A 235 -6.40 7.98 -17.21
N ILE A 236 -6.26 7.06 -16.26
CA ILE A 236 -6.11 7.34 -14.83
C ILE A 236 -4.91 6.61 -14.28
N THR A 237 -4.39 7.09 -13.15
CA THR A 237 -3.29 6.42 -12.46
C THR A 237 -3.77 5.18 -11.72
N GLU A 238 -2.85 4.27 -11.40
CA GLU A 238 -3.11 3.12 -10.52
C GLU A 238 -3.74 3.54 -9.18
N THR A 239 -3.27 4.65 -8.59
CA THR A 239 -3.81 5.20 -7.34
C THR A 239 -5.27 5.64 -7.49
N GLU A 240 -5.63 6.25 -8.62
CA GLU A 240 -7.01 6.64 -8.90
C GLU A 240 -7.90 5.42 -9.14
N ALA A 241 -7.40 4.39 -9.84
CA ALA A 241 -8.11 3.13 -10.02
C ALA A 241 -8.36 2.43 -8.69
N ALA A 242 -7.34 2.36 -7.82
CA ALA A 242 -7.45 1.78 -6.49
C ALA A 242 -8.48 2.49 -5.60
N ALA A 243 -8.48 3.83 -5.61
CA ALA A 243 -9.46 4.61 -4.87
C ALA A 243 -10.90 4.33 -5.32
N PHE A 244 -11.11 4.13 -6.63
CA PHE A 244 -12.41 3.75 -7.16
C PHE A 244 -12.80 2.33 -6.73
N ILE A 245 -11.90 1.34 -6.87
CA ILE A 245 -12.15 -0.05 -6.46
C ILE A 245 -12.50 -0.13 -4.98
N GLU A 246 -11.75 0.56 -4.13
CA GLU A 246 -12.02 0.62 -2.68
C GLU A 246 -13.43 1.17 -2.41
N SER A 247 -13.84 2.22 -3.11
CA SER A 247 -15.15 2.83 -2.92
C SER A 247 -16.32 1.88 -3.23
N LEU A 248 -16.10 0.89 -4.10
CA LEU A 248 -17.08 -0.16 -4.39
C LEU A 248 -17.05 -1.26 -3.34
N SER A 249 -15.86 -1.62 -2.86
CA SER A 249 -15.64 -2.66 -1.85
C SER A 249 -16.08 -2.27 -0.44
N ALA A 250 -15.96 -0.98 -0.08
CA ALA A 250 -16.31 -0.46 1.24
C ALA A 250 -17.84 -0.33 1.48
N GLY A 251 -18.66 -0.51 0.44
CA GLY A 251 -20.11 -0.26 0.46
C GLY A 251 -20.46 1.24 0.59
N PRO A 252 -21.75 1.63 0.42
CA PRO A 252 -22.16 3.01 0.69
C PRO A 252 -21.91 3.34 2.17
N PRO A 253 -21.50 4.58 2.51
CA PRO A 253 -21.42 5.00 3.91
C PRO A 253 -22.79 4.79 4.56
N VAL A 254 -22.82 4.08 5.69
CA VAL A 254 -24.03 3.90 6.50
C VAL A 254 -24.55 5.29 6.84
N PRO A 255 -25.81 5.65 6.50
CA PRO A 255 -26.37 6.94 6.90
C PRO A 255 -26.29 7.05 8.42
N GLY A 256 -25.61 8.08 8.91
CA GLY A 256 -25.61 8.41 10.33
C GLY A 256 -27.05 8.52 10.85
N PRO A 257 -27.29 8.24 12.15
CA PRO A 257 -28.64 8.22 12.70
C PRO A 257 -29.35 9.55 12.39
N TRP A 258 -30.49 9.43 11.72
CA TRP A 258 -31.38 10.55 11.43
C TRP A 258 -31.82 11.20 12.74
N ASN A 259 -31.26 12.36 13.07
CA ASN A 259 -31.83 13.23 14.10
C ASN A 259 -33.05 13.97 13.53
N GLY A 260 -34.14 13.22 13.34
CA GLY A 260 -35.44 13.79 13.06
C GLY A 260 -35.99 14.45 14.32
N THR A 261 -35.86 15.77 14.43
CA THR A 261 -36.69 16.58 15.34
C THR A 261 -37.73 17.33 14.50
N ARG A 262 -38.99 16.99 14.72
CA ARG A 262 -40.14 17.90 14.62
C ARG A 262 -40.95 17.74 15.89
#